data_AF-A0A959UQ30-F1
#
_entry.id   AF-A0A959UQ30-F1
#
_cell.length_a   1.000
_cell.length_b   1.000
_cell.length_c   1.000
_cell.angle_alpha   90.00
_cell.angle_beta   90.00
_cell.angle_gamma   90.00
#
_symmetry.space_group_name_H-M   'P 1'
#
loop_
_entity.id
_entity.type
_entity.pdbx_description
1 polymer ?
#
loop_
_entity_poly.entity_id
_entity_poly.type
_entity_poly.pdbx_seq_one_letter_code
_entity_poly.pdbx_strand_id
1 'polypeptide(L)'
;MVSTEAQVALTVVIATLVLLVLVGAVVMLVVVSANRRHRHRAELAELHLQRDRELRQAEREATGQALSEVGRELHDNVGQLLTVTQLGLRDHVDPKVLEHPRVAVALEALDQSVEEIRRLGRSLDQDRWQDRTLLTAVEAEAMRLERLGM
;
A
#
# COMPACT_ATOMS: atom_id res chain seq x y z
N MET A 1 25.28 17.31 -77.99
CA MET A 1 23.84 17.33 -77.60
C MET A 1 23.57 16.04 -76.88
N VAL A 2 23.17 16.07 -75.61
CA VAL A 2 22.82 14.85 -74.87
C VAL A 2 21.59 14.24 -75.54
N SER A 3 21.59 12.93 -75.80
CA SER A 3 20.45 12.25 -76.42
C SER A 3 19.23 12.31 -75.49
N THR A 4 18.04 12.52 -76.06
CA THR A 4 16.77 12.62 -75.32
C THR A 4 16.54 11.41 -74.40
N GLU A 5 16.99 10.23 -74.81
CA GLU A 5 16.94 8.99 -74.02
C GLU A 5 17.71 9.10 -72.69
N ALA A 6 18.91 9.70 -72.71
CA ALA A 6 19.72 9.88 -71.50
C ALA A 6 19.09 10.87 -70.51
N GLN A 7 18.39 11.89 -71.00
CA GLN A 7 17.65 12.84 -70.15
C GLN A 7 16.44 12.18 -69.48
N VAL A 8 15.71 11.34 -70.22
CA VAL A 8 14.57 10.58 -69.68
C VAL A 8 15.07 9.59 -68.62
N ALA A 9 16.11 8.82 -68.91
CA ALA A 9 16.69 7.85 -67.97
C ALA A 9 17.16 8.53 -66.67
N LEU A 10 17.88 9.66 -66.76
CA LEU A 10 18.33 10.42 -65.60
C LEU A 10 17.16 10.92 -64.74
N THR A 11 16.11 11.44 -65.39
CA THR A 11 14.90 11.93 -64.69
C THR A 11 14.21 10.81 -63.93
N VAL A 12 14.06 9.63 -64.54
CA VAL A 12 13.45 8.45 -63.90
C VAL A 12 14.28 8.02 -62.68
N VAL A 13 15.61 7.93 -62.82
CA VAL A 13 16.49 7.54 -61.71
C VAL A 13 16.38 8.51 -60.54
N ILE A 14 16.41 9.83 -60.81
CA ILE A 14 16.27 10.84 -59.75
C ILE A 14 14.89 10.74 -59.08
N ALA A 15 13.81 10.60 -59.86
CA ALA A 15 12.47 10.47 -59.32
C ALA A 15 12.31 9.23 -58.43
N THR A 16 12.86 8.08 -58.85
CA THR A 16 12.86 6.85 -58.04
C THR A 16 13.66 7.03 -56.75
N LEU A 17 14.83 7.70 -56.82
CA LEU A 17 15.68 7.92 -55.65
C LEU A 17 15.01 8.86 -54.64
N VAL A 18 14.37 9.93 -55.12
CA VAL A 18 13.54 10.83 -54.28
C VAL A 18 12.38 10.08 -53.63
N LEU A 19 11.68 9.22 -54.39
CA LEU A 19 10.59 8.40 -53.86
C LEU A 19 11.08 7.45 -52.74
N LEU A 20 12.22 6.79 -52.93
CA LEU A 20 12.83 5.92 -51.93
C LEU A 20 13.20 6.67 -50.66
N VAL A 21 13.77 7.87 -50.78
CA VAL A 21 14.10 8.72 -49.63
C VAL A 21 12.83 9.15 -48.89
N LEU A 22 11.76 9.53 -49.61
CA LEU A 22 10.48 9.87 -48.99
C LEU A 22 9.86 8.70 -48.23
N VAL A 23 9.85 7.51 -48.82
CA VAL A 23 9.35 6.29 -48.16
C VAL A 23 10.19 5.99 -46.92
N GLY A 24 11.52 6.08 -47.02
CA GLY A 24 12.42 5.89 -45.89
C GLY A 24 12.16 6.88 -44.75
N ALA A 25 11.95 8.16 -45.07
CA ALA A 25 11.63 9.20 -44.09
C ALA A 25 10.29 8.93 -43.38
N VAL A 26 9.26 8.49 -44.12
CA VAL A 26 7.96 8.12 -43.53
C VAL A 26 8.11 6.92 -42.60
N VAL A 27 8.81 5.87 -43.03
CA VAL A 27 9.07 4.68 -42.19
C VAL A 27 9.83 5.07 -40.92
N MET A 28 10.89 5.87 -41.04
CA MET A 28 11.66 6.37 -39.90
C MET A 28 10.76 7.15 -38.91
N LEU A 29 9.93 8.05 -39.41
CA LEU A 29 9.03 8.85 -38.59
C LEU A 29 8.03 7.96 -37.84
N VAL A 30 7.45 6.97 -38.53
CA VAL A 30 6.53 5.99 -37.92
C VAL A 30 7.24 5.23 -36.80
N VAL A 31 8.43 4.69 -37.05
CA VAL A 31 9.21 3.93 -36.04
C VAL A 31 9.55 4.79 -34.83
N VAL A 32 10.07 6.00 -35.05
CA VAL A 32 10.41 6.92 -33.95
C VAL A 32 9.17 7.29 -33.15
N SER A 33 8.05 7.58 -33.82
CA SER A 33 6.80 7.93 -33.15
C SER A 33 6.22 6.76 -32.35
N ALA A 34 6.29 5.53 -32.89
CA ALA A 34 5.86 4.32 -32.21
C ALA A 34 6.71 4.09 -30.96
N ASN A 35 8.04 4.16 -31.08
CA ASN A 35 8.94 3.94 -29.95
C ASN A 35 8.75 4.98 -28.84
N ARG A 36 8.56 6.25 -29.20
CA ARG A 36 8.22 7.32 -28.24
C ARG A 36 6.90 7.04 -27.52
N ARG A 37 5.86 6.60 -28.24
CA ARG A 37 4.56 6.25 -27.66
C ARG A 37 4.66 5.05 -26.73
N HIS A 38 5.43 4.01 -27.10
CA HIS A 38 5.64 2.84 -26.24
C HIS A 38 6.35 3.20 -24.95
N ARG A 39 7.45 3.96 -25.04
CA ARG A 39 8.19 4.41 -23.85
C ARG A 39 7.34 5.30 -22.95
N HIS A 40 6.61 6.26 -23.51
CA HIS A 40 5.73 7.12 -22.71
C HIS A 40 4.62 6.33 -22.00
N ARG A 41 4.05 5.30 -22.64
CA ARG A 41 3.06 4.42 -22.01
C ARG A 41 3.68 3.57 -20.89
N ALA A 42 4.92 3.10 -21.06
CA ALA A 42 5.63 2.37 -20.03
C ALA A 42 5.91 3.26 -18.80
N GLU A 43 6.43 4.48 -19.03
CA GLU A 43 6.67 5.47 -17.97
C GLU A 43 5.38 5.82 -17.21
N LEU A 44 4.26 6.01 -17.91
CA LEU A 44 2.95 6.25 -17.27
C LEU A 44 2.45 5.06 -16.46
N ALA A 45 2.63 3.83 -16.97
CA ALA A 45 2.24 2.63 -16.25
C ALA A 45 3.04 2.45 -14.95
N GLU A 46 4.35 2.75 -15.00
CA GLU A 46 5.22 2.72 -13.82
C GLU A 46 4.82 3.78 -12.78
N LEU A 47 4.56 5.01 -13.22
CA LEU A 47 4.07 6.09 -12.35
C LEU A 47 2.75 5.73 -11.68
N HIS A 48 1.80 5.14 -12.41
CA HIS A 48 0.54 4.67 -11.83
C HIS A 48 0.77 3.55 -10.81
N LEU A 49 1.66 2.61 -11.10
CA LEU A 49 1.99 1.52 -10.20
C LEU A 49 2.64 2.04 -8.90
N GLN A 50 3.57 2.99 -9.00
CA GLN A 50 4.19 3.64 -7.84
C GLN A 50 3.15 4.39 -7.00
N ARG A 51 2.31 5.22 -7.64
CA ARG A 51 1.23 5.95 -6.96
C ARG A 51 0.29 4.99 -6.21
N ASP A 52 -0.12 3.90 -6.84
CA ASP A 52 -1.02 2.93 -6.20
C ASP A 52 -0.36 2.20 -5.02
N ARG A 53 0.95 1.94 -5.09
CA ARG A 53 1.71 1.38 -3.97
C ARG A 53 1.78 2.37 -2.81
N GLU A 54 2.13 3.62 -3.08
CA GLU A 54 2.20 4.69 -2.09
C GLU A 54 0.84 4.92 -1.40
N LEU A 55 -0.26 4.95 -2.17
CA LEU A 55 -1.61 5.09 -1.61
C LEU A 55 -1.96 3.92 -0.68
N ARG A 56 -1.74 2.67 -1.12
CA ARG A 56 -2.00 1.50 -0.28
C ARG A 56 -1.12 1.45 0.96
N GLN A 57 0.11 1.96 0.88
CA GLN A 57 0.98 2.07 2.04
C GLN A 57 0.46 3.13 3.01
N ALA A 58 0.11 4.32 2.51
CA ALA A 58 -0.46 5.40 3.33
C ALA A 58 -1.76 4.98 4.02
N GLU A 59 -2.65 4.26 3.32
CA GLU A 59 -3.87 3.70 3.92
C GLU A 59 -3.54 2.72 5.05
N ARG A 60 -2.62 1.77 4.82
CA ARG A 60 -2.20 0.81 5.85
C ARG A 60 -1.57 1.50 7.06
N GLU A 61 -0.73 2.51 6.82
CA GLU A 61 -0.11 3.28 7.90
C GLU A 61 -1.14 4.06 8.71
N ALA A 62 -2.09 4.73 8.05
CA ALA A 62 -3.17 5.47 8.70
C ALA A 62 -4.10 4.55 9.49
N THR A 63 -4.53 3.42 8.91
CA THR A 63 -5.33 2.42 9.62
C THR A 63 -4.57 1.85 10.82
N GLY A 64 -3.29 1.53 10.66
CA GLY A 64 -2.46 1.05 11.77
C GLY A 64 -2.26 2.10 12.87
N GLN A 65 -2.18 3.39 12.52
CA GLN A 65 -2.18 4.48 13.50
C GLN A 65 -3.49 4.52 14.29
N ALA A 66 -4.62 4.51 13.58
CA ALA A 66 -5.94 4.56 14.20
C ALA A 66 -6.20 3.36 15.12
N LEU A 67 -5.84 2.14 14.71
CA LEU A 67 -6.04 0.93 15.52
C LEU A 67 -5.21 0.94 16.81
N SER A 68 -3.97 1.41 16.75
CA SER A 68 -3.12 1.54 17.94
C SER A 68 -3.62 2.64 18.87
N GLU A 69 -4.09 3.77 18.34
CA GLU A 69 -4.73 4.80 19.15
C GLU A 69 -5.96 4.27 19.88
N VAL A 70 -6.84 3.54 19.18
CA VAL A 70 -7.99 2.85 19.78
C VAL A 70 -7.55 1.82 20.82
N GLY A 71 -6.54 1.00 20.52
CA GLY A 71 -6.00 0.01 21.45
C GLY A 71 -5.52 0.65 22.75
N ARG A 72 -4.81 1.78 22.64
CA ARG A 72 -4.33 2.58 23.77
C ARG A 72 -5.47 3.14 24.60
N GLU A 73 -6.45 3.78 23.96
CA GLU A 73 -7.63 4.30 24.67
C GLU A 73 -8.43 3.20 25.38
N LEU A 74 -8.54 2.01 24.76
CA LEU A 74 -9.23 0.88 25.39
C LEU A 74 -8.50 0.41 26.66
N HIS A 75 -7.18 0.17 26.62
CA HIS A 75 -6.49 -0.35 27.81
C HIS A 75 -6.29 0.71 28.90
N ASP A 76 -5.99 1.96 28.51
CA ASP A 76 -5.73 3.04 29.47
C ASP A 76 -7.01 3.65 30.00
N ASN A 77 -7.99 4.03 29.17
CA ASN A 77 -9.20 4.66 29.68
C ASN A 77 -10.21 3.63 30.17
N VAL A 78 -10.64 2.72 29.30
CA VAL A 78 -11.72 1.77 29.66
C VAL A 78 -11.21 0.72 30.66
N GLY A 79 -10.03 0.16 30.42
CA GLY A 79 -9.40 -0.81 31.32
C GLY A 79 -9.12 -0.25 32.72
N GLN A 80 -8.63 0.99 32.84
CA GLN A 80 -8.43 1.61 34.16
C GLN A 80 -9.76 1.95 34.83
N LEU A 81 -10.73 2.53 34.11
CA LEU A 81 -12.02 2.88 34.69
C LEU A 81 -12.72 1.67 35.31
N LEU A 82 -12.71 0.54 34.61
CA LEU A 82 -13.28 -0.71 35.13
C LEU A 82 -12.48 -1.26 36.32
N THR A 83 -11.15 -1.16 36.29
CA THR A 83 -10.30 -1.56 37.43
C THR A 83 -10.59 -0.72 38.67
N VAL A 84 -10.73 0.60 38.52
CA VAL A 84 -11.10 1.51 39.61
C VAL A 84 -12.50 1.20 40.13
N THR A 85 -13.45 0.94 39.22
CA THR A 85 -14.82 0.54 39.59
C THR A 85 -14.83 -0.75 40.40
N GLN A 86 -14.08 -1.76 39.95
CA GLN A 86 -13.93 -3.05 40.62
C GLN A 86 -13.29 -2.90 42.02
N LEU A 87 -12.24 -2.09 42.15
CA LEU A 87 -11.62 -1.77 43.43
C LEU A 87 -12.58 -1.06 44.37
N GLY A 88 -13.30 -0.04 43.87
CA GLY A 88 -14.29 0.69 44.65
C GLY A 88 -15.41 -0.22 45.16
N LEU A 89 -15.93 -1.13 44.31
CA LEU A 89 -16.93 -2.11 44.72
C LEU A 89 -16.40 -3.04 45.81
N ARG A 90 -15.15 -3.50 45.72
CA ARG A 90 -14.57 -4.40 46.73
C ARG A 90 -14.23 -3.72 48.04
N ASP A 91 -13.87 -2.43 47.99
CA ASP A 91 -13.39 -1.68 49.15
C ASP A 91 -14.52 -0.97 49.92
N HIS A 92 -15.60 -0.57 49.23
CA HIS A 92 -16.66 0.28 49.80
C HIS A 92 -18.02 -0.41 49.99
N VAL A 93 -18.18 -1.67 49.55
CA VAL A 93 -19.43 -2.45 49.71
C VAL A 93 -19.29 -3.45 50.85
N ASP A 94 -20.37 -3.63 51.62
CA ASP A 94 -20.42 -4.61 52.72
C ASP A 94 -20.04 -6.02 52.22
N PRO A 95 -19.10 -6.72 52.86
CA PRO A 95 -18.68 -8.08 52.49
C PRO A 95 -19.85 -9.06 52.35
N LYS A 96 -20.90 -8.94 53.17
CA LYS A 96 -22.09 -9.81 53.10
C LYS A 96 -22.87 -9.63 51.81
N VAL A 97 -22.83 -8.43 51.22
CA VAL A 97 -23.46 -8.14 49.92
C VAL A 97 -22.60 -8.69 48.79
N LEU A 98 -21.27 -8.58 48.91
CA LEU A 98 -20.31 -9.13 47.93
C LEU A 98 -20.37 -10.66 47.85
N GLU A 99 -20.59 -11.34 48.98
CA GLU A 99 -20.75 -12.80 49.07
C GLU A 99 -22.10 -13.30 48.54
N HIS A 100 -23.07 -12.41 48.28
CA HIS A 100 -24.33 -12.82 47.70
C HIS A 100 -24.09 -13.45 46.32
N PRO A 101 -24.62 -14.66 46.02
CA PRO A 101 -24.24 -15.43 44.83
C PRO A 101 -24.38 -14.66 43.51
N ARG A 102 -25.42 -13.82 43.38
CA ARG A 102 -25.62 -12.99 42.18
C ARG A 102 -24.57 -11.88 42.03
N VAL A 103 -24.10 -11.31 43.13
CA VAL A 103 -23.10 -10.24 43.15
C VAL A 103 -21.71 -10.83 42.88
N ALA A 104 -21.39 -11.97 43.50
CA ALA A 104 -20.15 -12.71 43.24
C ALA A 104 -19.99 -13.06 41.76
N VAL A 105 -21.04 -13.59 41.11
CA VAL A 105 -21.03 -13.88 39.66
C VAL A 105 -20.84 -12.61 38.82
N ALA A 106 -21.46 -11.49 39.20
CA ALA A 106 -21.31 -10.22 38.48
C ALA A 106 -19.90 -9.65 38.61
N LEU A 107 -19.27 -9.78 39.78
CA LEU A 107 -17.88 -9.39 40.02
C LEU A 107 -16.91 -10.27 39.21
N GLU A 108 -17.14 -11.57 39.15
CA GLU A 108 -16.34 -12.47 38.33
C GLU A 108 -16.45 -12.14 36.83
N ALA A 109 -17.66 -11.83 36.35
CA ALA A 109 -17.87 -11.36 34.98
C ALA A 109 -17.17 -10.01 34.70
N LEU A 110 -17.17 -9.10 35.69
CA LEU A 110 -16.43 -7.85 35.60
C LEU A 110 -14.91 -8.09 35.49
N ASP A 111 -14.35 -8.98 36.32
CA ASP A 111 -12.93 -9.37 36.28
C ASP A 111 -12.54 -9.90 34.90
N GLN A 112 -13.35 -10.81 34.35
CA GLN A 112 -13.15 -11.35 33.01
C GLN A 112 -13.21 -10.26 31.94
N SER A 113 -14.17 -9.33 32.06
CA SER A 113 -14.33 -8.22 31.11
C SER A 113 -13.14 -7.27 31.12
N VAL A 114 -12.56 -6.99 32.29
CA VAL A 114 -11.37 -6.16 32.43
C VAL A 114 -10.16 -6.80 31.74
N GLU A 115 -9.94 -8.11 31.96
CA GLU A 115 -8.84 -8.82 31.31
C GLU A 115 -9.04 -8.88 29.79
N GLU A 116 -10.28 -9.07 29.33
CA GLU A 116 -10.61 -9.11 27.91
C GLU A 116 -10.32 -7.78 27.21
N ILE A 117 -10.74 -6.65 27.81
CA ILE A 117 -10.45 -5.31 27.26
C ILE A 117 -8.94 -5.04 27.25
N ARG A 118 -8.21 -5.43 28.31
CA ARG A 118 -6.74 -5.30 28.33
C ARG A 118 -6.07 -6.16 27.27
N ARG A 119 -6.59 -7.36 27.00
CA ARG A 119 -6.07 -8.23 25.94
C ARG A 119 -6.33 -7.63 24.56
N LEU A 120 -7.54 -7.15 24.30
CA LEU A 120 -7.92 -6.50 23.04
C LEU A 120 -7.14 -5.21 22.79
N GLY A 121 -6.99 -4.36 23.80
CA GLY A 121 -6.20 -3.13 23.70
C GLY A 121 -4.73 -3.44 23.35
N ARG A 122 -4.15 -4.46 23.99
CA ARG A 122 -2.79 -4.92 23.67
C ARG A 122 -2.67 -5.53 22.28
N SER A 123 -3.64 -6.30 21.80
CA SER A 123 -3.57 -6.91 20.46
C SER A 123 -3.64 -5.85 19.36
N LEU A 124 -4.52 -4.86 19.51
CA LEU A 124 -4.67 -3.74 18.56
C LEU A 124 -3.42 -2.84 18.51
N ASP A 125 -2.69 -2.73 19.62
CA ASP A 125 -1.42 -2.00 19.67
C ASP A 125 -0.22 -2.85 19.18
N GLN A 126 -0.21 -4.16 19.46
CA GLN A 126 0.87 -5.08 19.06
C GLN A 126 0.91 -5.40 17.56
N ASP A 127 -0.23 -5.34 16.85
CA ASP A 127 -0.28 -5.58 15.40
C ASP A 127 0.70 -4.68 14.62
N ARG A 128 1.02 -3.48 15.13
CA ARG A 128 2.01 -2.59 14.50
C ARG A 128 3.44 -3.13 14.47
N TRP A 129 3.82 -3.95 15.45
CA TRP A 129 5.18 -4.49 15.53
C TRP A 129 5.35 -5.68 14.58
N GLN A 130 4.33 -6.51 14.43
CA GLN A 130 4.37 -7.67 13.52
C GLN A 130 4.22 -7.23 12.06
N ASP A 131 3.32 -6.29 11.76
CA ASP A 131 3.10 -5.79 10.40
C ASP A 131 4.29 -5.00 9.87
N ARG A 132 4.95 -4.17 10.69
CA ARG A 132 6.17 -3.48 10.26
C ARG A 132 7.27 -4.46 9.88
N THR A 133 7.43 -5.55 10.62
CA THR A 133 8.50 -6.52 10.41
C THR A 133 8.25 -7.38 9.17
N LEU A 134 7.02 -7.83 8.96
CA LEU A 134 6.66 -8.59 7.76
C LEU A 134 6.63 -7.72 6.51
N LEU A 135 6.11 -6.49 6.59
CA LEU A 135 6.09 -5.57 5.47
C LEU A 135 7.51 -5.16 5.06
N THR A 136 8.39 -4.81 6.02
CA THR A 136 9.80 -4.53 5.69
C THR A 136 10.53 -5.76 5.16
N ALA A 137 10.23 -6.96 5.65
CA ALA A 137 10.81 -8.19 5.09
C ALA A 137 10.36 -8.42 3.63
N VAL A 138 9.08 -8.20 3.33
CA VAL A 138 8.53 -8.35 1.97
C VAL A 138 9.02 -7.24 1.04
N GLU A 139 9.13 -5.99 1.51
CA GLU A 139 9.70 -4.88 0.74
C GLU A 139 11.19 -5.07 0.48
N ALA A 140 11.94 -5.55 1.47
CA ALA A 140 13.34 -5.91 1.29
C ALA A 140 13.50 -7.05 0.26
N GLU A 141 12.61 -8.04 0.29
CA GLU A 141 12.62 -9.13 -0.67
C GLU A 141 12.23 -8.67 -2.07
N ALA A 142 11.19 -7.83 -2.19
CA ALA A 142 10.78 -7.24 -3.46
C ALA A 142 11.88 -6.37 -4.07
N MET A 143 12.54 -5.52 -3.28
CA MET A 143 13.73 -4.77 -3.72
C MET A 143 14.90 -5.68 -4.10
N ARG A 144 15.07 -6.82 -3.41
CA ARG A 144 16.12 -7.79 -3.76
C ARG A 144 15.85 -8.42 -5.13
N LEU A 145 14.60 -8.79 -5.41
CA LEU A 145 14.17 -9.35 -6.68
C LEU A 145 14.33 -8.35 -7.83
N GLU A 146 13.93 -7.10 -7.60
CA GLU A 146 14.06 -6.00 -8.57
C GLU A 146 15.54 -5.71 -8.91
N ARG A 147 16.44 -5.75 -7.91
CA ARG A 147 17.90 -5.62 -8.15
C ARG A 147 18.51 -6.81 -8.89
N LEU A 148 17.89 -7.98 -8.83
CA LEU A 148 18.32 -9.19 -9.55
C LEU A 148 17.76 -9.26 -10.97
N GLY A 149 16.94 -8.29 -11.38
CA GLY A 149 16.35 -8.23 -12.72
C GLY A 149 15.29 -9.32 -12.96
N MET A 150 14.64 -9.80 -11.90
CA MET A 150 13.52 -10.74 -11.94
C MET A 150 12.18 -10.04 -11.76
#